data_AF-A0A1I6GSY7-F1
#
_entry.id   AF-A0A1I6GSY7-F1
#
_cell.length_a   1.000
_cell.length_b   1.000
_cell.length_c   1.000
_cell.angle_alpha   90.00
_cell.angle_beta   90.00
_cell.angle_gamma   90.00
#
_symmetry.space_group_name_H-M   'P 1'
#
loop_
_entity.id
_entity.type
_entity.pdbx_description
1 polymer ?
#
loop_
_entity_poly.entity_id
_entity_poly.type
_entity_poly.pdbx_seq_one_letter_code
_entity_poly.pdbx_strand_id
1 'polypeptide(L)'
;MNERQNSEQVTQALISQPRIEGLPALKCFIERVGFGKLQVQQLVGPYNDIGLVLHLDSPLSLNQLLEYYNGEDSTWGQPHRDSKHVFLELTQHLDLMSLSNGKDTDIEELTVSFSDCQLVLQKSHSRSVSDIWQNTFSLLRKHYDNLSHEILGFPSEIFPSVYGMNEDSDQVENLPDAGFWSLYYECDDRAWIYDLKSRTLQVEEVQFLNTSK
;
A
#
# COMPACT_ATOMS: atom_id res chain seq x y z
N MET A 1 39.56 -36.32 -6.49
CA MET A 1 38.50 -36.80 -7.40
C MET A 1 37.28 -37.16 -6.56
N ASN A 2 36.58 -36.13 -6.04
CA ASN A 2 35.40 -36.33 -5.17
C ASN A 2 34.51 -35.06 -5.13
N GLU A 3 34.37 -34.37 -6.26
CA GLU A 3 33.58 -33.12 -6.37
C GLU A 3 32.27 -33.30 -7.15
N ARG A 4 31.93 -34.53 -7.56
CA ARG A 4 30.72 -34.81 -8.36
C ARG A 4 29.53 -35.36 -7.58
N GLN A 5 29.64 -35.51 -6.26
CA GLN A 5 28.55 -36.03 -5.41
C GLN A 5 27.85 -34.97 -4.54
N ASN A 6 28.29 -33.70 -4.58
CA ASN A 6 27.65 -32.60 -3.84
C ASN A 6 26.68 -31.76 -4.69
N SER A 7 26.56 -32.04 -5.99
CA SER A 7 25.64 -31.32 -6.88
C SER A 7 24.21 -31.87 -6.88
N GLU A 8 23.96 -33.01 -6.21
CA GLU A 8 22.65 -33.69 -6.20
C GLU A 8 21.85 -33.48 -4.90
N GLN A 9 22.37 -32.72 -3.93
CA GLN A 9 21.64 -32.37 -2.69
C GLN A 9 21.17 -30.91 -2.62
N VAL A 10 21.51 -30.08 -3.62
CA VAL A 10 20.95 -28.73 -3.79
C VAL A 10 19.78 -28.73 -4.79
N THR A 11 19.16 -29.89 -5.02
CA THR A 11 17.73 -29.94 -5.30
C THR A 11 17.01 -29.63 -3.99
N GLN A 12 17.17 -28.39 -3.50
CA GLN A 12 16.19 -27.78 -2.63
C GLN A 12 14.87 -28.02 -3.32
N ALA A 13 14.03 -28.85 -2.70
CA ALA A 13 12.66 -28.98 -3.08
C ALA A 13 12.14 -27.56 -3.31
N LEU A 14 11.81 -27.26 -4.57
CA LEU A 14 10.81 -26.25 -4.87
C LEU A 14 9.58 -26.72 -4.08
N ILE A 15 9.48 -26.28 -2.83
CA ILE A 15 8.25 -26.29 -2.09
C ILE A 15 7.38 -25.38 -2.94
N SER A 16 6.61 -25.99 -3.84
CA SER A 16 5.60 -25.32 -4.62
C SER A 16 4.77 -24.58 -3.59
N GLN A 17 4.89 -23.25 -3.55
CA GLN A 17 4.00 -22.46 -2.71
C GLN A 17 2.58 -22.89 -3.04
N PRO A 18 1.73 -23.14 -2.04
CA PRO A 18 0.36 -23.56 -2.28
C PRO A 18 -0.27 -22.57 -3.27
N ARG A 19 -0.79 -23.09 -4.37
CA ARG A 19 -1.35 -22.26 -5.44
C ARG A 19 -2.59 -21.56 -4.90
N ILE A 20 -2.51 -20.26 -4.69
CA ILE A 20 -3.65 -19.43 -4.28
C ILE A 20 -4.54 -19.20 -5.50
N GLU A 21 -5.78 -19.66 -5.44
CA GLU A 21 -6.76 -19.40 -6.51
C GLU A 21 -7.11 -17.90 -6.55
N GLY A 22 -7.31 -17.36 -7.75
CA GLY A 22 -7.61 -15.94 -7.97
C GLY A 22 -6.41 -14.98 -7.96
N LEU A 23 -5.25 -15.40 -7.45
CA LEU A 23 -4.04 -14.57 -7.40
C LEU A 23 -3.62 -13.99 -8.76
N PRO A 24 -3.63 -14.73 -9.89
CA PRO A 24 -3.30 -14.16 -11.20
C PRO A 24 -4.26 -13.04 -11.64
N ALA A 25 -5.53 -13.12 -11.27
CA ALA A 25 -6.52 -12.11 -11.61
C ALA A 25 -6.32 -10.83 -10.77
N LEU A 26 -6.11 -10.98 -9.46
CA LEU A 26 -5.73 -9.87 -8.57
C LEU A 26 -4.47 -9.17 -9.09
N LYS A 27 -3.45 -9.96 -9.44
CA LYS A 27 -2.19 -9.44 -9.98
C LYS A 27 -2.41 -8.62 -11.25
N CYS A 28 -3.11 -9.17 -12.23
CA CYS A 28 -3.42 -8.48 -13.48
C CYS A 28 -4.19 -7.17 -13.23
N PHE A 29 -5.14 -7.19 -12.29
CA PHE A 29 -5.89 -6.00 -11.89
C PHE A 29 -4.99 -4.91 -11.30
N ILE A 30 -4.18 -5.23 -10.28
CA ILE A 30 -3.31 -4.23 -9.62
C ILE A 30 -2.24 -3.72 -10.58
N GLU A 31 -1.63 -4.58 -11.41
CA GLU A 31 -0.61 -4.16 -12.39
C GLU A 31 -1.21 -3.18 -13.42
N ARG A 32 -2.46 -3.43 -13.86
CA ARG A 32 -3.18 -2.54 -14.79
C ARG A 32 -3.51 -1.18 -14.16
N VAL A 33 -3.98 -1.17 -12.93
CA VAL A 33 -4.37 0.06 -12.19
C VAL A 33 -3.12 0.85 -11.77
N GLY A 34 -2.09 0.17 -11.30
CA GLY A 34 -0.86 0.77 -10.81
C GLY A 34 0.17 1.14 -11.88
N PHE A 35 -0.09 0.78 -13.15
CA PHE A 35 0.87 0.89 -14.26
C PHE A 35 2.24 0.27 -13.95
N GLY A 36 2.25 -0.86 -13.23
CA GLY A 36 3.49 -1.39 -12.67
C GLY A 36 3.55 -2.91 -12.65
N LYS A 37 4.63 -3.44 -12.08
CA LYS A 37 4.85 -4.87 -11.90
C LYS A 37 4.61 -5.25 -10.45
N LEU A 38 3.72 -6.20 -10.21
CA LEU A 38 3.35 -6.64 -8.88
C LEU A 38 4.16 -7.88 -8.47
N GLN A 39 4.81 -7.77 -7.32
CA GLN A 39 5.36 -8.86 -6.55
C GLN A 39 4.40 -9.18 -5.40
N VAL A 40 4.20 -10.47 -5.13
CA VAL A 40 3.29 -10.93 -4.09
C VAL A 40 4.02 -11.92 -3.20
N GLN A 41 4.00 -11.65 -1.91
CA GLN A 41 4.44 -12.56 -0.87
C GLN A 41 3.21 -13.03 -0.08
N GLN A 42 3.05 -14.34 0.01
CA GLN A 42 2.04 -14.94 0.87
C GLN A 42 2.56 -15.05 2.30
N LEU A 43 1.73 -14.62 3.24
CA LEU A 43 1.85 -14.88 4.66
C LEU A 43 0.77 -15.88 5.08
N VAL A 44 1.10 -16.75 6.02
CA VAL A 44 0.10 -17.59 6.68
C VAL A 44 -0.32 -16.84 7.93
N GLY A 45 -1.56 -16.36 7.93
CA GLY A 45 -2.14 -15.61 9.03
C GLY A 45 -2.42 -16.49 10.26
N PRO A 46 -2.69 -15.87 11.42
CA PRO A 46 -3.30 -16.60 12.53
C PRO A 46 -4.61 -17.23 12.04
N TYR A 47 -4.96 -18.42 12.55
CA TYR A 47 -6.15 -19.16 12.12
C TYR A 47 -6.16 -19.69 10.67
N ASN A 48 -4.98 -19.81 10.04
CA ASN A 48 -4.81 -20.40 8.70
C ASN A 48 -5.38 -19.53 7.57
N ASP A 49 -5.54 -18.23 7.83
CA ASP A 49 -5.89 -17.21 6.83
C ASP A 49 -4.73 -16.95 5.86
N ILE A 50 -5.05 -16.34 4.72
CA ILE A 50 -4.11 -15.97 3.66
C ILE A 50 -3.83 -14.47 3.77
N GLY A 51 -2.68 -14.11 4.32
CA GLY A 51 -2.17 -12.74 4.27
C GLY A 51 -1.40 -12.49 2.99
N LEU A 52 -1.58 -11.32 2.37
CA LEU A 52 -0.85 -10.91 1.18
C LEU A 52 -0.02 -9.66 1.48
N VAL A 53 1.28 -9.73 1.21
CA VAL A 53 2.15 -8.55 1.13
C VAL A 53 2.40 -8.28 -0.34
N LEU A 54 2.03 -7.07 -0.76
CA LEU A 54 2.00 -6.66 -2.15
C LEU A 54 3.03 -5.55 -2.37
N HIS A 55 3.92 -5.74 -3.35
CA HIS A 55 4.88 -4.71 -3.74
C HIS A 55 4.71 -4.42 -5.23
N LEU A 56 4.22 -3.23 -5.54
CA LEU A 56 4.00 -2.74 -6.90
C LEU A 56 5.12 -1.79 -7.28
N ASP A 57 5.90 -2.16 -8.29
CA ASP A 57 6.96 -1.32 -8.86
C ASP A 57 6.43 -0.60 -10.10
N SER A 58 6.18 0.71 -9.98
CA SER A 58 5.63 1.57 -11.04
C SER A 58 6.72 2.49 -11.59
N PRO A 59 6.90 2.56 -12.92
CA PRO A 59 7.86 3.49 -13.53
C PRO A 59 7.37 4.94 -13.53
N LEU A 60 6.12 5.19 -13.12
CA LEU A 60 5.54 6.53 -13.03
C LEU A 60 6.00 7.23 -11.75
N SER A 61 6.02 8.56 -11.78
CA SER A 61 6.04 9.35 -10.55
C SER A 61 4.66 9.37 -9.90
N LEU A 62 4.60 9.66 -8.60
CA LEU A 62 3.32 9.78 -7.90
C LEU A 62 2.42 10.84 -8.57
N ASN A 63 2.97 12.01 -8.93
CA ASN A 63 2.17 13.05 -9.61
C ASN A 63 1.60 12.58 -10.95
N GLN A 64 2.38 11.85 -11.76
CA GLN A 64 1.89 11.32 -13.04
C GLN A 64 0.69 10.38 -12.84
N LEU A 65 0.77 9.51 -11.83
CA LEU A 65 -0.35 8.62 -11.49
C LEU A 65 -1.56 9.42 -10.98
N LEU A 66 -1.34 10.44 -10.14
CA LEU A 66 -2.41 11.29 -9.63
C LEU A 66 -3.09 12.11 -10.73
N GLU A 67 -2.34 12.64 -11.69
CA GLU A 67 -2.86 13.33 -12.88
C GLU A 67 -3.70 12.41 -13.74
N TYR A 68 -3.29 11.15 -13.91
CA TYR A 68 -4.08 10.15 -14.63
C TYR A 68 -5.44 9.90 -13.97
N TYR A 69 -5.46 9.75 -12.63
CA TYR A 69 -6.69 9.45 -11.89
C TYR A 69 -7.61 10.65 -11.64
N ASN A 70 -7.07 11.86 -11.60
CA ASN A 70 -7.80 13.06 -11.18
C ASN A 70 -7.85 14.19 -12.22
N GLY A 71 -7.34 13.99 -13.44
CA GLY A 71 -7.38 14.99 -14.50
C GLY A 71 -8.79 15.19 -15.07
N GLU A 72 -9.23 16.45 -15.19
CA GLU A 72 -10.52 16.82 -15.82
C GLU A 72 -10.54 16.52 -17.33
N ASP A 73 -9.38 16.57 -17.98
CA ASP A 73 -9.17 16.28 -19.41
C ASP A 73 -8.18 15.12 -19.57
N SER A 74 -8.62 13.91 -19.26
CA SER A 74 -7.87 12.68 -19.48
C SER A 74 -7.64 12.40 -20.98
N THR A 75 -6.68 13.10 -21.56
CA THR A 75 -6.32 13.08 -23.00
C THR A 75 -5.46 11.88 -23.39
N TRP A 76 -5.18 10.96 -22.46
CA TRP A 76 -4.52 9.69 -22.73
C TRP A 76 -5.54 8.54 -22.78
N GLY A 77 -6.28 8.44 -23.90
CA GLY A 77 -6.90 7.20 -24.33
C GLY A 77 -8.17 6.70 -23.61
N GLN A 78 -8.92 7.61 -22.97
CA GLN A 78 -10.21 7.44 -22.26
C GLN A 78 -10.18 6.71 -20.89
N PRO A 79 -10.61 7.37 -19.81
CA PRO A 79 -11.10 6.73 -18.60
C PRO A 79 -12.59 7.07 -18.39
N HIS A 80 -13.47 6.16 -18.80
CA HIS A 80 -14.80 6.08 -18.22
C HIS A 80 -15.03 4.66 -17.69
N ARG A 81 -14.30 4.34 -16.64
CA ARG A 81 -14.96 3.78 -15.46
C ARG A 81 -14.85 4.87 -14.42
N ASP A 82 -15.99 5.31 -13.88
CA ASP A 82 -16.07 6.13 -12.68
C ASP A 82 -14.92 5.70 -11.75
N SER A 83 -14.01 6.58 -11.34
CA SER A 83 -12.83 6.18 -10.54
C SER A 83 -13.25 5.39 -9.29
N LYS A 84 -14.48 5.61 -8.81
CA LYS A 84 -15.21 4.80 -7.82
C LYS A 84 -15.35 3.30 -8.15
N HIS A 85 -15.43 2.93 -9.41
CA HIS A 85 -15.57 1.53 -9.85
C HIS A 85 -14.24 0.78 -9.93
N VAL A 86 -13.14 1.45 -10.26
CA VAL A 86 -11.83 0.78 -10.38
C VAL A 86 -11.41 0.23 -9.03
N PHE A 87 -11.72 0.89 -7.93
CA PHE A 87 -11.26 0.47 -6.61
C PHE A 87 -12.22 -0.47 -5.87
N LEU A 88 -13.52 -0.44 -6.19
CA LEU A 88 -14.47 -1.49 -5.77
C LEU A 88 -14.07 -2.89 -6.29
N GLU A 89 -13.35 -2.95 -7.42
CA GLU A 89 -12.84 -4.20 -7.98
C GLU A 89 -11.79 -4.88 -7.05
N LEU A 90 -11.05 -4.14 -6.21
CA LEU A 90 -10.03 -4.74 -5.32
C LEU A 90 -10.67 -5.61 -4.24
N THR A 91 -11.67 -5.10 -3.52
CA THR A 91 -12.42 -5.86 -2.50
C THR A 91 -13.08 -7.10 -3.13
N GLN A 92 -13.66 -6.95 -4.32
CA GLN A 92 -14.26 -8.07 -5.06
C GLN A 92 -13.23 -9.16 -5.40
N HIS A 93 -12.01 -8.79 -5.80
CA HIS A 93 -10.95 -9.77 -6.04
C HIS A 93 -10.59 -10.53 -4.75
N LEU A 94 -10.48 -9.84 -3.62
CA LEU A 94 -10.16 -10.49 -2.33
C LEU A 94 -11.30 -11.40 -1.85
N ASP A 95 -12.56 -11.00 -2.04
CA ASP A 95 -13.73 -11.81 -1.69
C ASP A 95 -13.81 -13.09 -2.53
N LEU A 96 -13.56 -12.98 -3.85
CA LEU A 96 -13.50 -14.14 -4.73
C LEU A 96 -12.35 -15.08 -4.36
N MET A 97 -11.19 -14.55 -4.01
CA MET A 97 -10.07 -15.36 -3.51
C MET A 97 -10.44 -16.06 -2.21
N SER A 98 -11.09 -15.35 -1.28
CA SER A 98 -11.51 -15.93 0.01
C SER A 98 -12.48 -17.09 -0.19
N LEU A 99 -13.47 -16.90 -1.09
CA LEU A 99 -14.44 -17.92 -1.48
C LEU A 99 -13.78 -19.14 -2.13
N SER A 100 -12.89 -18.92 -3.10
CA SER A 100 -12.21 -19.99 -3.85
C SER A 100 -11.27 -20.82 -2.98
N ASN A 101 -10.59 -20.21 -2.01
CA ASN A 101 -9.60 -20.88 -1.17
C ASN A 101 -10.20 -21.40 0.16
N GLY A 102 -11.45 -21.07 0.48
CA GLY A 102 -12.12 -21.48 1.72
C GLY A 102 -11.46 -20.91 3.00
N LYS A 103 -10.76 -19.79 2.86
CA LYS A 103 -9.95 -19.13 3.90
C LYS A 103 -10.10 -17.62 3.74
N ASP A 104 -10.09 -16.86 4.82
CA ASP A 104 -10.05 -15.41 4.67
C ASP A 104 -8.75 -15.02 3.97
N THR A 105 -8.85 -14.13 3.00
CA THR A 105 -7.71 -13.67 2.19
C THR A 105 -7.68 -12.17 2.23
N ASP A 106 -6.63 -11.57 2.79
CA ASP A 106 -6.57 -10.12 2.99
C ASP A 106 -5.19 -9.56 2.69
N ILE A 107 -5.11 -8.25 2.49
CA ILE A 107 -3.84 -7.54 2.24
C ILE A 107 -3.31 -7.05 3.57
N GLU A 108 -2.14 -7.55 3.96
CA GLU A 108 -1.43 -7.15 5.17
C GLU A 108 -0.64 -5.85 4.95
N GLU A 109 -0.08 -5.69 3.74
CA GLU A 109 0.63 -4.49 3.33
C GLU A 109 0.57 -4.34 1.81
N LEU A 110 0.41 -3.11 1.33
CA LEU A 110 0.57 -2.73 -0.06
C LEU A 110 1.56 -1.57 -0.15
N THR A 111 2.73 -1.87 -0.71
CA THR A 111 3.77 -0.89 -1.01
C THR A 111 3.76 -0.60 -2.51
N VAL A 112 3.67 0.68 -2.87
CA VAL A 112 3.78 1.17 -4.25
C VAL A 112 5.06 1.99 -4.36
N SER A 113 6.03 1.47 -5.09
CA SER A 113 7.24 2.19 -5.46
C SER A 113 6.96 2.99 -6.72
N PHE A 114 7.00 4.31 -6.61
CA PHE A 114 7.05 5.23 -7.73
C PHE A 114 8.50 5.58 -8.03
N SER A 115 8.72 6.26 -9.17
CA SER A 115 10.05 6.75 -9.53
C SER A 115 10.62 7.81 -8.58
N ASP A 116 9.78 8.46 -7.78
CA ASP A 116 10.12 9.60 -6.91
C ASP A 116 9.77 9.40 -5.42
N CYS A 117 8.93 8.42 -5.07
CA CYS A 117 8.60 8.12 -3.68
C CYS A 117 8.03 6.70 -3.51
N GLN A 118 7.84 6.27 -2.26
CA GLN A 118 7.09 5.07 -1.90
C GLN A 118 5.81 5.43 -1.16
N LEU A 119 4.72 4.74 -1.47
CA LEU A 119 3.47 4.79 -0.72
C LEU A 119 3.24 3.45 -0.04
N VAL A 120 3.11 3.43 1.28
CA VAL A 120 2.92 2.21 2.06
C VAL A 120 1.59 2.25 2.78
N LEU A 121 0.73 1.28 2.47
CA LEU A 121 -0.53 1.06 3.16
C LEU A 121 -0.46 -0.21 3.96
N GLN A 122 -0.57 -0.08 5.28
CA GLN A 122 -0.53 -1.21 6.19
C GLN A 122 -1.94 -1.56 6.68
N LYS A 123 -2.20 -2.84 6.88
CA LYS A 123 -3.45 -3.31 7.47
C LYS A 123 -3.56 -2.84 8.93
N SER A 124 -4.70 -2.24 9.28
CA SER A 124 -5.05 -1.89 10.66
C SER A 124 -6.26 -2.68 11.16
N HIS A 125 -7.13 -3.11 10.25
CA HIS A 125 -8.26 -4.01 10.49
C HIS A 125 -8.55 -4.82 9.22
N SER A 126 -9.47 -5.79 9.31
CA SER A 126 -9.89 -6.56 8.12
C SER A 126 -10.32 -5.63 6.99
N ARG A 127 -9.86 -5.90 5.77
CA ARG A 127 -10.15 -5.14 4.53
C ARG A 127 -9.64 -3.70 4.50
N SER A 128 -8.92 -3.24 5.52
CA SER A 128 -8.60 -1.81 5.65
C SER A 128 -7.78 -1.26 4.47
N VAL A 129 -6.85 -2.05 3.92
CA VAL A 129 -6.06 -1.63 2.75
C VAL A 129 -6.93 -1.48 1.51
N SER A 130 -7.86 -2.42 1.26
CA SER A 130 -8.78 -2.29 0.12
C SER A 130 -9.77 -1.14 0.29
N ASP A 131 -10.18 -0.84 1.52
CA ASP A 131 -11.14 0.22 1.82
C ASP A 131 -10.53 1.61 1.61
N ILE A 132 -9.27 1.82 2.01
CA ILE A 132 -8.63 3.15 1.97
C ILE A 132 -7.87 3.43 0.68
N TRP A 133 -7.59 2.41 -0.14
CA TRP A 133 -6.75 2.55 -1.33
C TRP A 133 -7.23 3.68 -2.25
N GLN A 134 -8.54 3.75 -2.53
CA GLN A 134 -9.12 4.84 -3.32
C GLN A 134 -8.96 6.20 -2.65
N ASN A 135 -9.41 6.30 -1.40
CA ASN A 135 -9.45 7.57 -0.66
C ASN A 135 -8.04 8.13 -0.49
N THR A 136 -7.04 7.27 -0.36
CA THR A 136 -5.63 7.64 -0.29
C THR A 136 -5.19 8.42 -1.53
N PHE A 137 -5.47 7.94 -2.75
CA PHE A 137 -5.07 8.67 -3.97
C PHE A 137 -5.82 10.00 -4.12
N SER A 138 -7.11 10.05 -3.76
CA SER A 138 -7.88 11.30 -3.78
C SER A 138 -7.33 12.33 -2.78
N LEU A 139 -6.95 11.89 -1.58
CA LEU A 139 -6.32 12.76 -0.59
C LEU A 139 -4.90 13.15 -1.00
N LEU A 140 -4.11 12.23 -1.55
CA LEU A 140 -2.77 12.51 -2.06
C LEU A 140 -2.83 13.62 -3.09
N ARG A 141 -3.79 13.58 -4.02
CA ARG A 141 -3.99 14.68 -4.98
C ARG A 141 -4.26 16.01 -4.30
N LYS A 142 -5.16 16.05 -3.31
CA LYS A 142 -5.53 17.27 -2.59
C LYS A 142 -4.37 17.86 -1.78
N HIS A 143 -3.48 17.01 -1.29
CA HIS A 143 -2.41 17.40 -0.38
C HIS A 143 -1.01 17.45 -1.03
N TYR A 144 -0.85 16.97 -2.26
CA TYR A 144 0.42 16.78 -2.96
C TYR A 144 1.38 17.97 -2.82
N ASP A 145 0.92 19.17 -3.15
CA ASP A 145 1.75 20.38 -3.13
C ASP A 145 2.26 20.73 -1.72
N ASN A 146 1.52 20.35 -0.67
CA ASN A 146 1.88 20.62 0.73
C ASN A 146 2.80 19.55 1.32
N LEU A 147 3.04 18.43 0.63
CA LEU A 147 3.97 17.39 1.08
C LEU A 147 5.43 17.80 0.83
N SER A 148 5.65 18.66 -0.17
CA SER A 148 6.97 19.21 -0.46
C SER A 148 7.35 20.27 0.57
N HIS A 149 8.59 20.19 1.05
CA HIS A 149 9.17 21.18 1.96
C HIS A 149 10.44 21.75 1.33
N GLU A 150 10.64 23.07 1.42
CA GLU A 150 11.75 23.77 0.73
C GLU A 150 13.13 23.17 1.03
N ILE A 151 13.31 22.67 2.26
CA ILE A 151 14.58 22.11 2.74
C ILE A 151 14.62 20.58 2.59
N LEU A 152 13.50 19.89 2.83
CA LEU A 152 13.49 18.42 2.89
C LEU A 152 13.24 17.78 1.52
N GLY A 153 12.75 18.57 0.56
CA GLY A 153 12.30 18.09 -0.73
C GLY A 153 10.92 17.43 -0.63
N PHE A 154 10.68 16.46 -1.51
CA PHE A 154 9.50 15.61 -1.50
C PHE A 154 9.77 14.36 -0.64
N PRO A 155 8.79 13.84 0.13
CA PRO A 155 9.02 12.65 0.94
C PRO A 155 9.40 11.45 0.09
N SER A 156 10.43 10.73 0.52
CA SER A 156 10.83 9.45 -0.09
C SER A 156 9.84 8.34 0.23
N GLU A 157 9.13 8.44 1.36
CA GLU A 157 8.14 7.45 1.78
C GLU A 157 6.95 8.11 2.48
N ILE A 158 5.74 7.66 2.16
CA ILE A 158 4.47 8.16 2.67
C ILE A 158 3.70 7.00 3.29
N PHE A 159 3.34 7.13 4.56
CA PHE A 159 2.49 6.19 5.30
C PHE A 159 1.19 6.88 5.71
N PRO A 160 0.11 6.72 4.92
CA PRO A 160 -1.20 7.18 5.32
C PRO A 160 -1.70 6.42 6.55
N SER A 161 -2.12 7.14 7.59
CA SER A 161 -2.86 6.50 8.68
C SER A 161 -4.21 6.01 8.17
N VAL A 162 -4.56 4.80 8.61
CA VAL A 162 -5.81 4.13 8.25
C VAL A 162 -7.00 4.66 9.08
N TYR A 163 -6.74 5.30 10.21
CA TYR A 163 -7.79 5.78 11.10
C TYR A 163 -8.47 7.04 10.53
N GLY A 164 -9.77 6.88 10.20
CA GLY A 164 -10.72 7.92 9.77
C GLY A 164 -10.58 8.45 8.35
N MET A 165 -10.22 7.57 7.42
CA MET A 165 -10.45 7.73 5.98
C MET A 165 -11.94 7.52 5.58
N ASN A 166 -12.81 7.19 6.55
CA ASN A 166 -14.26 7.09 6.39
C ASN A 166 -14.91 8.36 6.94
N GLU A 167 -15.42 9.22 6.07
CA GLU A 167 -16.20 10.40 6.48
C GLU A 167 -17.58 10.05 7.07
N ASP A 168 -17.94 8.77 7.21
CA ASP A 168 -19.25 8.28 7.67
C ASP A 168 -19.19 7.27 8.85
N SER A 169 -18.38 7.53 9.88
CA SER A 169 -18.47 6.74 11.13
C SER A 169 -18.57 7.62 12.37
N ASP A 170 -19.81 7.89 12.78
CA ASP A 170 -20.22 8.56 14.02
C ASP A 170 -19.82 7.82 15.33
N GLN A 171 -18.87 6.87 15.31
CA GLN A 171 -18.45 6.13 16.50
C GLN A 171 -16.97 5.76 16.50
N VAL A 172 -16.08 6.71 16.75
CA VAL A 172 -14.74 6.44 17.32
C VAL A 172 -14.39 7.57 18.30
N GLU A 173 -15.03 7.60 19.47
CA GLU A 173 -14.61 8.47 20.56
C GLU A 173 -13.35 7.87 21.22
N ASN A 174 -12.23 8.58 21.12
CA ASN A 174 -10.95 8.41 21.85
C ASN A 174 -9.78 7.65 21.20
N LEU A 175 -9.51 7.85 19.92
CA LEU A 175 -8.14 7.77 19.39
C LEU A 175 -7.69 9.19 18.99
N PRO A 176 -6.38 9.53 19.08
CA PRO A 176 -5.86 10.78 18.56
C PRO A 176 -6.05 10.77 17.03
N ASP A 177 -7.16 11.37 16.63
CA ASP A 177 -7.30 12.30 15.54
C ASP A 177 -7.00 11.68 14.15
N ALA A 178 -8.09 11.25 13.50
CA ALA A 178 -8.10 10.79 12.13
C ALA A 178 -7.66 11.91 11.17
N GLY A 179 -6.49 11.74 10.54
CA GLY A 179 -6.01 12.71 9.56
C GLY A 179 -4.51 12.99 9.59
N PHE A 180 -3.67 12.06 10.04
CA PHE A 180 -2.23 12.25 10.03
C PHE A 180 -1.54 11.22 9.14
N TRP A 181 -0.53 11.67 8.39
CA TRP A 181 0.36 10.80 7.62
C TRP A 181 1.76 10.86 8.20
N SER A 182 2.44 9.72 8.24
CA SER A 182 3.88 9.71 8.53
C SER A 182 4.64 9.84 7.22
N LEU A 183 5.55 10.80 7.16
CA LEU A 183 6.39 11.10 6.02
C LEU A 183 7.86 10.88 6.40
N TYR A 184 8.61 10.25 5.52
CA TYR A 184 10.07 10.11 5.64
C TYR A 184 10.74 10.79 4.47
N TYR A 185 11.88 11.44 4.73
CA TYR A 185 12.64 12.20 3.75
C TYR A 185 14.06 11.64 3.68
N GLU A 186 14.68 11.60 2.49
CA GLU A 186 16.03 11.02 2.33
C GLU A 186 17.11 11.74 3.17
N CYS A 187 16.87 13.00 3.52
CA CYS A 187 17.83 13.84 4.24
C CYS A 187 17.59 13.90 5.77
N ASP A 188 16.59 13.18 6.29
CA ASP A 188 16.22 13.20 7.71
C ASP A 188 15.77 11.82 8.20
N ASP A 189 16.47 11.28 9.20
CA ASP A 189 16.19 9.95 9.76
C ASP A 189 14.94 9.93 10.67
N ARG A 190 14.26 11.07 10.85
CA ARG A 190 13.07 11.19 11.70
C ARG A 190 11.78 11.03 10.89
N ALA A 191 10.77 10.45 11.55
CA ALA A 191 9.42 10.48 11.04
C ALA A 191 8.83 11.89 11.21
N TRP A 192 8.26 12.42 10.14
CA TRP A 192 7.49 13.66 10.16
C TRP A 192 6.01 13.34 10.10
N ILE A 193 5.23 14.00 10.94
CA ILE A 193 3.79 13.84 11.02
C ILE A 193 3.12 14.98 10.25
N TYR A 194 2.45 14.65 9.16
CA TYR A 194 1.68 15.57 8.34
C TYR A 194 0.20 15.54 8.74
N ASP A 195 -0.30 16.65 9.24
CA ASP A 195 -1.71 16.85 9.59
C ASP A 195 -2.51 17.24 8.33
N LEU A 196 -3.40 16.36 7.86
CA LEU A 196 -4.28 16.59 6.72
C LEU A 196 -5.21 17.80 6.93
N LYS A 197 -5.67 18.05 8.16
CA LYS A 197 -6.62 19.12 8.45
C LYS A 197 -5.94 20.48 8.44
N SER A 198 -4.84 20.63 9.17
CA SER A 198 -4.11 21.90 9.22
C SER A 198 -3.17 22.10 8.03
N ARG A 199 -2.87 21.02 7.28
CA ARG A 199 -1.87 20.98 6.19
C ARG A 199 -0.48 21.40 6.67
N THR A 200 -0.13 20.98 7.88
CA THR A 200 1.15 21.31 8.50
C THR A 200 1.97 20.06 8.77
N LEU A 201 3.29 20.23 8.71
CA LEU A 201 4.26 19.19 9.00
C LEU A 201 4.85 19.42 10.39
N GLN A 202 4.84 18.39 11.23
CA GLN A 202 5.36 18.42 12.59
C GLN A 202 6.40 17.31 12.75
N VAL A 203 7.49 17.57 13.48
CA VAL A 203 8.44 16.51 13.84
C VAL A 203 7.93 15.84 15.11
N GLU A 204 7.76 14.52 15.08
CA GLU A 204 7.71 13.76 16.33
C GLU A 204 9.12 13.31 16.71
N GLU A 205 9.59 13.71 17.89
CA GLU A 205 10.71 13.01 18.52
C GLU A 205 10.20 11.65 19.00
N VAL A 206 10.39 10.61 18.18
CA VAL A 206 10.14 9.24 18.60
C VAL A 206 11.17 8.89 19.68
N GLN A 207 10.81 9.07 20.95
CA GLN A 207 11.59 8.57 22.07
C GLN A 207 11.46 7.05 22.07
N PHE A 208 12.45 6.36 21.50
CA PHE A 208 12.65 4.94 21.80
C PHE A 208 12.87 4.82 23.31
N LEU A 209 11.86 4.33 24.03
CA LEU A 209 12.02 3.93 25.42
C LEU A 209 13.09 2.84 25.44
N ASN A 210 14.32 3.24 25.76
CA ASN A 210 15.40 2.32 26.09
C ASN A 210 14.93 1.49 27.29
N THR A 211 14.41 0.31 27.02
CA THR A 211 14.27 -0.74 28.03
C THR A 211 15.65 -1.31 28.29
N SER A 212 16.46 -0.52 29.00
CA SER A 212 17.68 -1.02 29.63
C SER A 212 17.26 -1.89 30.82
N LYS A 213 17.75 -3.14 30.78
CA LYS A 213 17.62 -4.17 31.82
C LYS A 213 18.09 -3.69 33.19
#